data_AF-A0A7C2DNV5-F1
#
_entry.id   AF-A0A7C2DNV5-F1
#
_cell.length_a   1.000
_cell.length_b   1.000
_cell.length_c   1.000
_cell.angle_alpha   90.00
_cell.angle_beta   90.00
_cell.angle_gamma   90.00
#
_symmetry.space_group_name_H-M   'P 1'
#
loop_
_entity.id
_entity.type
_entity.pdbx_description
1 polymer ?
#
loop_
_entity_poly.entity_id
_entity_poly.type
_entity_poly.pdbx_seq_one_letter_code
_entity_poly.pdbx_strand_id
1 'polypeptide(L)' 'MAQERVAGRVIDGHSHIGFMEPWRYYNLPEPVNPTVYEFPTVEDYVKDHLDRYGVERGLVLTNYGIP' A
#
# COMPACT_ATOMS: atom_id res chain seq x y z
N MET A 1 -6.63 -23.02 -8.04
CA MET A 1 -7.43 -21.79 -7.82
C MET A 1 -7.02 -20.80 -8.88
N ALA A 2 -7.95 -20.22 -9.64
CA ALA A 2 -7.58 -19.17 -10.59
C ALA A 2 -7.02 -17.96 -9.82
N GLN A 3 -5.96 -17.34 -10.33
CA GLN A 3 -5.41 -16.11 -9.77
C GLN A 3 -6.51 -15.04 -9.79
N GLU A 4 -6.88 -14.51 -8.63
CA GLU A 4 -7.85 -13.41 -8.54
C GLU A 4 -7.20 -12.15 -9.12
N ARG A 5 -7.69 -11.71 -10.29
CA ARG A 5 -7.23 -10.51 -10.99
C ARG A 5 -8.38 -9.54 -11.14
N VAL A 6 -8.06 -8.25 -11.14
CA VAL A 6 -9.02 -7.18 -11.37
C VAL A 6 -9.55 -7.24 -12.80
N ALA A 7 -10.79 -6.79 -13.00
CA ALA A 7 -11.41 -6.71 -14.32
C ALA A 7 -11.11 -5.35 -14.98
N GLY A 8 -10.61 -5.38 -16.22
CA GLY A 8 -10.35 -4.18 -17.01
C GLY A 8 -9.07 -3.44 -16.62
N ARG A 9 -9.01 -2.16 -16.99
CA ARG A 9 -7.85 -1.28 -16.75
C ARG A 9 -7.99 -0.62 -15.39
N VAL A 10 -7.28 -1.15 -14.39
CA VAL A 10 -7.33 -0.64 -13.02
C VAL A 10 -6.00 0.00 -12.65
N ILE A 11 -6.08 1.10 -11.91
CA ILE A 11 -4.95 1.81 -11.33
C ILE A 11 -5.15 1.78 -9.82
N ASP A 12 -4.11 1.43 -9.09
CA ASP A 12 -4.10 1.61 -7.64
C ASP A 12 -4.00 3.10 -7.33
N GLY A 13 -5.06 3.63 -6.73
CA GLY A 13 -5.20 5.05 -6.45
C GLY A 13 -4.52 5.49 -5.16
N HIS A 14 -4.06 4.58 -4.30
CA HIS A 14 -3.46 4.93 -3.02
C HIS A 14 -2.66 3.78 -2.42
N SER A 15 -1.33 3.88 -2.49
CA SER A 15 -0.42 3.00 -1.73
C SER A 15 0.74 3.76 -1.10
N HIS A 16 1.42 3.07 -0.18
CA HIS A 16 2.65 3.51 0.46
C HIS A 16 3.68 2.38 0.38
N ILE A 17 4.95 2.73 0.25
CA ILE A 17 6.06 1.78 0.18
C ILE A 17 7.03 2.09 1.32
N GLY A 18 7.54 1.03 1.94
CA GLY A 18 8.39 1.07 3.12
C GLY A 18 7.63 0.72 4.41
N PHE A 19 8.41 0.50 5.46
CA PHE A 19 7.89 0.27 6.79
C PHE A 19 7.57 1.59 7.50
N MET A 20 6.55 1.57 8.34
CA MET A 20 6.19 2.70 9.20
C MET A 20 5.80 2.19 10.59
N GLU A 21 6.42 2.75 11.62
CA GLU A 21 6.04 2.47 13.00
C GLU A 21 4.61 2.97 13.29
N PRO A 22 3.86 2.28 14.16
CA PRO A 22 2.58 2.79 14.64
C PRO A 22 2.69 4.22 15.19
N TRP A 23 1.75 5.09 14.82
CA TRP A 23 1.78 6.50 15.21
C TRP A 23 0.44 6.98 15.75
N ARG A 24 0.46 8.01 16.60
CA ARG A 24 -0.76 8.65 17.15
C ARG A 24 -1.32 9.66 16.15
N TYR A 25 -1.82 9.16 15.01
CA TYR A 25 -2.52 9.99 14.03
C TYR A 25 -3.64 10.77 14.70
N TYR A 26 -3.82 12.05 14.36
CA TYR A 26 -4.94 12.88 14.84
C TYR A 26 -5.16 12.86 16.36
N ASN A 27 -4.08 12.75 17.16
CA ASN A 27 -4.14 12.62 18.62
C ASN A 27 -4.95 11.41 19.13
N LEU A 28 -4.90 10.29 18.38
CA LEU A 28 -5.50 9.05 18.85
C LEU A 28 -4.93 8.62 20.22
N PRO A 29 -5.76 7.98 21.07
CA PRO A 29 -5.32 7.51 22.40
C PRO A 29 -4.10 6.57 22.34
N GLU A 30 -4.03 5.73 21.31
CA GLU A 30 -2.97 4.75 21.11
C GLU A 30 -2.36 4.91 19.71
N PRO A 31 -1.05 4.65 19.53
CA PRO A 31 -0.45 4.59 18.22
C PRO A 31 -1.07 3.45 17.41
N VAL A 32 -1.38 3.69 16.14
CA VAL A 32 -1.93 2.67 15.23
C VAL A 32 -1.09 2.60 13.97
N ASN A 33 -1.03 1.43 13.34
CA ASN A 33 -0.51 1.31 11.98
C ASN A 33 -1.68 1.44 11.00
N PRO A 34 -1.73 2.48 10.16
CA PRO A 34 -2.82 2.67 9.20
C PRO A 34 -2.66 1.81 7.94
N THR A 35 -1.50 1.17 7.72
CA THR A 35 -1.30 0.35 6.51
C THR A 35 -1.97 -1.01 6.66
N VAL A 36 -2.94 -1.28 5.80
CA VAL A 36 -3.59 -2.60 5.69
C VAL A 36 -2.72 -3.58 4.92
N TYR A 37 -1.97 -3.07 3.95
CA TYR A 37 -0.99 -3.81 3.16
C TYR A 37 0.35 -3.10 3.28
N GLU A 38 1.40 -3.86 3.58
CA GLU A 38 2.76 -3.34 3.68
C GLU A 38 3.58 -3.83 2.50
N PHE A 39 4.27 -2.90 1.86
CA PHE A 39 5.22 -3.18 0.78
C PHE A 39 6.59 -2.71 1.25
N PRO A 40 7.42 -3.58 1.84
CA PRO A 40 8.72 -3.18 2.37
C PRO A 40 9.63 -2.55 1.30
N THR A 41 9.52 -3.05 0.07
CA THR A 41 10.29 -2.59 -1.09
C THR A 41 9.40 -2.27 -2.28
N VAL A 42 9.98 -1.60 -3.28
CA VAL A 42 9.30 -1.35 -4.56
C VAL A 42 9.03 -2.66 -5.29
N GLU A 43 9.96 -3.61 -5.20
CA GLU A 43 9.85 -4.93 -5.81
C GLU A 43 8.66 -5.72 -5.24
N ASP A 44 8.45 -5.65 -3.93
CA ASP A 44 7.30 -6.28 -3.27
C ASP A 44 5.98 -5.64 -3.74
N TYR A 45 5.92 -4.31 -3.85
CA TYR A 45 4.74 -3.61 -4.38
C TYR A 45 4.42 -4.04 -5.83
N VAL A 46 5.41 -4.07 -6.70
CA VAL A 46 5.20 -4.46 -8.10
C VAL A 46 4.74 -5.91 -8.19
N LYS A 47 5.45 -6.84 -7.54
CA LYS A 47 5.21 -8.27 -7.67
C LYS A 47 3.93 -8.73 -6.97
N ASP A 48 3.80 -8.37 -5.69
CA ASP A 48 2.75 -8.92 -4.82
C ASP A 48 1.45 -8.12 -4.86
N HIS A 49 1.47 -6.92 -5.47
CA HIS A 49 0.28 -6.11 -5.72
C HIS A 49 -0.01 -5.93 -7.21
N LEU A 50 0.83 -5.20 -7.94
CA LEU A 50 0.51 -4.83 -9.32
C LEU A 50 0.40 -6.05 -10.24
N ASP A 51 1.42 -6.89 -10.28
CA ASP A 51 1.46 -8.08 -11.13
C ASP A 51 0.47 -9.14 -10.65
N ARG A 52 0.40 -9.36 -9.33
CA ARG A 52 -0.49 -10.34 -8.70
C ARG A 52 -1.94 -10.12 -9.10
N TYR A 53 -2.41 -8.87 -9.05
CA TYR A 53 -3.80 -8.51 -9.30
C TYR A 53 -4.04 -8.01 -10.72
N GLY A 54 -2.99 -7.73 -11.51
CA GLY A 54 -3.10 -7.18 -12.86
C GLY A 54 -3.46 -5.69 -12.88
N VAL A 55 -2.98 -4.92 -11.89
CA VAL A 55 -3.13 -3.46 -11.83
C VAL A 55 -2.06 -2.82 -12.71
N GLU A 56 -2.42 -1.84 -13.54
CA GLU A 56 -1.51 -1.29 -14.55
C GLU A 56 -0.47 -0.34 -13.97
N ARG A 57 -0.86 0.46 -12.97
CA ARG A 57 -0.07 1.54 -12.37
C ARG A 57 -0.53 1.78 -10.94
N GLY A 58 0.35 2.42 -10.16
CA GLY A 58 0.08 2.78 -8.78
C GLY A 58 0.45 4.21 -8.45
N LEU A 59 -0.38 4.87 -7.65
CA LEU A 59 -0.05 6.15 -7.00
C LEU A 59 0.55 5.87 -5.62
N VAL A 60 1.85 6.13 -5.49
CA VAL A 60 2.56 6.06 -4.21
C VAL A 60 2.59 7.44 -3.58
N LEU A 61 2.12 7.54 -2.34
CA LEU A 61 2.10 8.77 -1.57
C LEU A 61 3.12 8.69 -0.43
N THR A 62 3.58 9.85 0.04
CA THR A 62 4.40 9.91 1.26
C THR A 62 3.53 9.65 2.48
N ASN A 63 4.05 8.86 3.42
CA ASN A 63 3.40 8.61 4.71
C ASN A 63 3.34 9.88 5.57
N TYR A 64 2.16 10.53 5.61
CA TYR A 64 1.68 11.56 6.56
C TYR A 64 2.66 12.64 7.11
N GLY A 65 3.86 12.80 6.53
CA GLY A 65 4.90 13.70 7.04
C GLY A 65 5.39 13.34 8.46
N ILE A 66 5.30 12.06 8.85
CA ILE A 66 5.76 11.60 10.16
C ILE A 66 7.30 11.55 10.16
N PRO A 67 7.99 12.08 11.19
CA PRO A 67 9.45 12.11 11.27
C PRO A 67 10.10 10.74 11.39
#